data_AF-A0A2N1UW80-F1
#
_entry.id   AF-A0A2N1UW80-F1
#
_cell.length_a   1.000
_cell.length_b   1.000
_cell.length_c   1.000
_cell.angle_alpha   90.00
_cell.angle_beta   90.00
_cell.angle_gamma   90.00
#
_symmetry.space_group_name_H-M   'P 1'
#
loop_
_entity.id
_entity.type
_entity.pdbx_description
1 polymer ?
#
loop_
_entity_poly.entity_id
_entity_poly.type
_entity_poly.pdbx_seq_one_letter_code
_entity_poly.pdbx_strand_id
1 'polypeptide(L)'
;MKRYSRLLTSALSLIVLAACGQAPQMMPSPQMRPFTSGVRAASQPIQPIRNSLPAGQGTRQVTSFSYLALDNNLTGSAGTFLNAVEEAASPAGYFPAFVDFEGDANSFVSLLMNDGDPSKFGSPADHLDTRRKSGTPQEVNSGDPAVLAQTVNWAFSNYPAQRKVMTISTHGAGYL
;
A
#
# COMPACT_ATOMS: atom_id res chain seq x y z
N MET A 1 62.08 -2.86 0.61
CA MET A 1 62.10 -1.61 -0.20
C MET A 1 61.22 -1.88 -1.42
N LYS A 2 60.14 -1.18 -1.80
CA LYS A 2 59.64 0.19 -1.56
C LYS A 2 58.10 0.13 -1.42
N ARG A 3 57.55 0.98 -0.54
CA ARG A 3 56.11 1.22 -0.36
C ARG A 3 55.65 2.25 -1.41
N TYR A 4 54.46 2.09 -1.98
CA TYR A 4 53.74 3.18 -2.64
C TYR A 4 52.34 3.32 -2.03
N SER A 5 52.25 4.34 -1.17
CA SER A 5 51.02 4.92 -0.64
C SER A 5 50.55 5.98 -1.64
N ARG A 6 49.29 5.92 -2.06
CA ARG A 6 48.60 7.07 -2.67
C ARG A 6 47.22 7.21 -2.03
N LEU A 7 47.18 8.04 -1.00
CA LEU A 7 45.98 8.67 -0.47
C LEU A 7 45.46 9.66 -1.52
N LEU A 8 44.23 9.45 -1.98
CA LEU A 8 43.45 10.43 -2.72
C LEU A 8 42.46 11.07 -1.74
N THR A 9 42.87 12.20 -1.17
CA THR A 9 42.02 13.05 -0.34
C THR A 9 41.30 14.02 -1.26
N SER A 10 40.07 13.70 -1.67
CA SER A 10 39.21 14.64 -2.37
C SER A 10 38.57 15.58 -1.35
N ALA A 11 38.98 16.84 -1.37
CA ALA A 11 38.35 17.93 -0.65
C ALA A 11 37.04 18.30 -1.35
N LEU A 12 35.89 18.00 -0.74
CA LEU A 12 34.61 18.56 -1.14
C LEU A 12 34.47 19.94 -0.48
N SER A 13 34.58 21.00 -1.26
CA SER A 13 34.24 22.35 -0.84
C SER A 13 32.73 22.51 -0.73
N LEU A 14 32.24 22.69 0.50
CA LEU A 14 30.85 23.01 0.79
C LEU A 14 30.65 24.53 0.60
N ILE A 15 29.99 24.93 -0.49
CA ILE A 15 29.54 26.32 -0.68
C ILE A 15 28.12 26.40 -0.13
N VAL A 16 27.94 27.09 1.00
CA VAL A 16 26.63 27.44 1.55
C VAL A 16 26.21 28.79 0.94
N LEU A 17 25.34 28.75 -0.06
CA LEU A 17 24.60 29.95 -0.49
C LEU A 17 23.41 30.14 0.47
N ALA A 18 23.53 31.11 1.37
CA ALA A 18 22.39 31.61 2.14
C ALA A 18 21.54 32.52 1.25
N ALA A 19 20.50 31.96 0.62
CA ALA A 19 19.45 32.74 -0.01
C ALA A 19 18.43 33.16 1.07
N CYS A 20 18.51 34.41 1.53
CA CYS A 20 17.43 35.03 2.30
C CYS A 20 16.26 35.36 1.35
N GLY A 21 15.46 34.35 1.01
CA GLY A 21 14.17 34.51 0.37
C GLY A 21 13.12 34.87 1.42
N GLN A 22 12.43 36.00 1.24
CA GLN A 22 11.26 36.34 2.04
C GLN A 22 10.18 35.25 1.85
N ALA A 23 9.72 34.67 2.96
CA ALA A 23 8.66 33.70 2.94
C ALA A 23 7.38 34.34 2.35
N PRO A 24 6.73 33.74 1.34
CA PRO A 24 5.45 34.22 0.86
C PRO A 24 4.43 34.16 1.99
N GLN A 25 3.65 35.24 2.16
CA GLN A 25 2.57 35.27 3.12
C GLN A 25 1.55 34.20 2.75
N MET A 26 1.42 33.17 3.60
CA MET A 26 0.40 32.15 3.46
C MET A 26 -0.97 32.82 3.65
N MET A 27 -1.80 32.79 2.61
CA MET A 27 -3.21 33.16 2.76
C MET A 27 -3.86 32.21 3.79
N PRO A 28 -4.78 32.72 4.63
CA PRO A 28 -5.48 31.88 5.59
C PRO A 28 -6.20 30.75 4.85
N SER A 29 -5.88 29.50 5.20
CA SER A 29 -6.57 28.32 4.68
C SER A 29 -8.08 28.49 4.87
N PRO A 30 -8.89 28.14 3.85
CA PRO A 30 -10.33 28.01 4.02
C PRO A 30 -10.59 27.12 5.24
N GLN A 31 -11.34 27.63 6.21
CA GLN A 31 -11.74 26.85 7.37
C GLN A 31 -12.52 25.63 6.86
N MET A 32 -11.89 24.46 6.88
CA MET A 32 -12.55 23.20 6.59
C MET A 32 -13.71 23.07 7.56
N ARG A 33 -14.94 23.07 7.03
CA ARG A 33 -16.12 22.76 7.82
C ARG A 33 -15.92 21.38 8.44
N PRO A 34 -16.20 21.19 9.74
CA PRO A 34 -16.11 19.87 10.35
C PRO A 34 -17.05 18.94 9.58
N PHE A 35 -16.48 17.87 9.01
CA PHE A 35 -17.24 16.75 8.49
C PHE A 35 -18.00 16.13 9.67
N THR A 36 -19.24 16.56 9.90
CA THR A 36 -20.18 15.81 10.72
C THR A 36 -20.65 14.63 9.89
N SER A 37 -19.80 13.60 9.79
CA SER A 37 -20.13 12.35 9.14
C SER A 37 -21.24 11.68 9.94
N GLY A 38 -22.45 11.62 9.37
CA GLY A 38 -23.39 10.57 9.73
C GLY A 38 -22.69 9.24 9.46
N VAL A 39 -22.19 8.60 10.52
CA VAL A 39 -21.59 7.27 10.46
C VAL A 39 -22.69 6.32 10.00
N ARG A 40 -22.80 6.12 8.69
CA ARG A 40 -23.58 5.03 8.12
C ARG A 40 -22.99 3.72 8.67
N ALA A 41 -23.88 2.76 8.86
CA ALA A 41 -23.66 1.46 9.50
C ALA A 41 -22.21 0.96 9.32
N ALA A 42 -21.56 0.64 10.43
CA ALA A 42 -20.21 0.07 10.46
C ALA A 42 -20.09 -0.98 9.35
N SER A 43 -19.25 -0.71 8.36
CA SER A 43 -18.85 -1.74 7.41
C SER A 43 -18.36 -2.93 8.21
N GLN A 44 -18.80 -4.13 7.82
CA GLN A 44 -18.37 -5.34 8.51
C GLN A 44 -16.84 -5.38 8.52
N PRO A 45 -16.21 -5.78 9.65
CA PRO A 45 -14.77 -5.92 9.68
C PRO A 45 -14.33 -6.85 8.54
N ILE A 46 -13.43 -6.38 7.68
CA ILE A 46 -12.74 -7.27 6.75
C ILE A 46 -11.95 -8.29 7.56
N GLN A 47 -12.15 -9.56 7.26
CA GLN A 47 -11.39 -10.66 7.84
C GLN A 47 -11.02 -11.59 6.70
N PRO A 48 -9.73 -11.97 6.56
CA PRO A 48 -9.34 -13.02 5.64
C PRO A 48 -10.13 -14.30 5.94
N ILE A 49 -10.63 -14.99 4.91
CA ILE A 49 -11.47 -16.19 5.09
C ILE A 49 -10.70 -17.33 5.76
N ARG A 50 -9.46 -17.53 5.33
CA ARG A 50 -8.68 -18.73 5.67
C ARG A 50 -7.54 -18.45 6.64
N ASN A 51 -7.26 -17.18 6.92
CA ASN A 51 -6.04 -16.71 7.59
C ASN A 51 -4.79 -17.41 7.03
N SER A 52 -4.77 -17.59 5.71
CA SER A 52 -3.78 -18.42 5.01
C SER A 52 -2.48 -17.67 4.69
N LEU A 53 -2.44 -16.37 4.95
CA LEU A 53 -1.29 -15.53 4.67
C LEU A 53 -0.17 -15.77 5.70
N PRO A 54 1.10 -15.80 5.28
CA PRO A 54 2.22 -15.87 6.19
C PRO A 54 2.19 -14.71 7.19
N ALA A 55 2.37 -15.02 8.48
CA ALA A 55 2.50 -14.01 9.51
C ALA A 55 3.81 -13.21 9.32
N GLY A 56 3.76 -11.90 9.60
CA GLY A 56 4.97 -11.08 9.66
C GLY A 56 5.93 -11.58 10.74
N GLN A 57 7.15 -11.95 10.34
CA GLN A 57 8.22 -12.35 11.24
C GLN A 57 9.06 -11.14 11.66
N GLY A 58 8.68 -10.51 12.77
CA GLY A 58 9.39 -9.37 13.32
C GLY A 58 9.34 -8.11 12.45
N THR A 59 10.02 -7.06 12.93
CA THR A 59 10.02 -5.74 12.29
C THR A 59 10.98 -5.69 11.10
N ARG A 60 10.47 -5.35 9.91
CA ARG A 60 11.29 -5.13 8.70
C ARG A 60 11.67 -3.65 8.49
N GLN A 61 12.51 -3.38 7.49
CA GLN A 61 12.92 -2.02 7.14
C GLN A 61 11.77 -1.19 6.56
N VAL A 62 10.91 -1.84 5.78
CA VAL A 62 9.76 -1.22 5.12
C VAL A 62 8.59 -2.19 5.03
N THR A 63 7.39 -1.66 5.21
CA THR A 63 6.14 -2.29 4.75
C THR A 63 5.55 -1.35 3.71
N SER A 64 5.43 -1.82 2.48
CA SER A 64 4.80 -1.10 1.37
C SER A 64 3.45 -1.73 1.08
N PHE A 65 2.40 -1.12 1.60
CA PHE A 65 1.04 -1.57 1.41
C PHE A 65 0.47 -1.03 0.09
N SER A 66 -0.03 -1.93 -0.76
CA SER A 66 -0.70 -1.56 -2.01
C SER A 66 -2.21 -1.73 -1.88
N TYR A 67 -2.97 -0.67 -2.15
CA TYR A 67 -4.43 -0.67 -2.15
C TYR A 67 -4.93 -0.51 -3.59
N LEU A 68 -5.37 -1.61 -4.20
CA LEU A 68 -5.79 -1.68 -5.60
C LEU A 68 -7.33 -1.75 -5.65
N ALA A 69 -7.99 -0.60 -5.78
CA ALA A 69 -9.44 -0.50 -5.96
C ALA A 69 -9.78 -0.45 -7.45
N LEU A 70 -9.79 -1.63 -8.07
CA LEU A 70 -9.79 -1.82 -9.52
C LEU A 70 -11.04 -2.53 -10.05
N ASP A 71 -12.13 -2.57 -9.28
CA ASP A 71 -13.48 -2.91 -9.76
C ASP A 71 -13.98 -1.83 -10.75
N ASN A 72 -13.35 -1.83 -11.91
CA ASN A 72 -13.50 -0.93 -13.04
C ASN A 72 -12.63 -1.44 -14.21
N ASN A 73 -12.59 -0.66 -15.29
CA ASN A 73 -11.84 -0.99 -16.51
C ASN A 73 -10.30 -1.05 -16.38
N LEU A 74 -9.72 -0.81 -15.19
CA LEU A 74 -8.30 -1.01 -14.92
C LEU A 74 -7.95 -2.42 -14.44
N THR A 75 -8.94 -3.30 -14.21
CA THR A 75 -8.70 -4.69 -13.77
C THR A 75 -7.66 -5.41 -14.62
N GLY A 76 -7.68 -5.23 -15.94
CA GLY A 76 -6.70 -5.86 -16.84
C GLY A 76 -5.24 -5.43 -16.59
N SER A 77 -5.01 -4.26 -15.99
CA SER A 77 -3.67 -3.78 -15.63
C SER A 77 -3.20 -4.29 -14.26
N ALA A 78 -4.12 -4.79 -13.45
CA ALA A 78 -3.83 -5.14 -12.07
C ALA A 78 -2.89 -6.35 -11.96
N GLY A 79 -3.07 -7.36 -12.81
CA GLY A 79 -2.17 -8.50 -12.88
C GLY A 79 -0.72 -8.09 -13.18
N THR A 80 -0.53 -7.20 -14.16
CA THR A 80 0.81 -6.65 -14.47
C THR A 80 1.41 -5.89 -13.29
N PHE A 81 0.61 -5.10 -12.57
CA PHE A 81 1.08 -4.42 -11.37
C PHE A 81 1.50 -5.41 -10.27
N LEU A 82 0.66 -6.41 -9.98
CA LEU A 82 0.95 -7.40 -8.95
C LEU A 82 2.23 -8.18 -9.27
N ASN A 83 2.38 -8.69 -10.49
CA ASN A 83 3.59 -9.39 -10.92
C ASN A 83 4.84 -8.49 -10.83
N ALA A 84 4.73 -7.21 -11.21
CA ALA A 84 5.86 -6.28 -11.12
C ALA A 84 6.28 -6.02 -9.66
N VAL A 85 5.31 -5.96 -8.74
CA VAL A 85 5.61 -5.81 -7.30
C VAL A 85 6.16 -7.12 -6.72
N GLU A 86 5.66 -8.28 -7.12
CA GLU A 86 6.24 -9.58 -6.76
C GLU A 86 7.69 -9.68 -7.21
N GLU A 87 8.00 -9.37 -8.46
CA GLU A 87 9.36 -9.37 -8.98
C GLU A 87 10.29 -8.43 -8.18
N ALA A 88 9.78 -7.26 -7.78
CA ALA A 88 10.54 -6.31 -6.97
C ALA A 88 10.57 -6.65 -5.46
N ALA A 89 9.73 -7.57 -4.99
CA ALA A 89 9.60 -7.88 -3.57
C ALA A 89 10.91 -8.49 -3.03
N SER A 90 11.45 -7.90 -1.97
CA SER A 90 12.68 -8.37 -1.33
C SER A 90 12.44 -8.92 0.07
N PRO A 91 13.28 -9.85 0.56
CA PRO A 91 13.19 -10.32 1.95
C PRO A 91 13.34 -9.22 3.02
N ALA A 92 13.86 -8.04 2.65
CA ALA A 92 14.09 -6.93 3.57
C ALA A 92 12.82 -6.11 3.88
N GLY A 93 11.73 -6.31 3.13
CA GLY A 93 10.47 -5.57 3.30
C GLY A 93 9.24 -6.48 3.28
N TYR A 94 8.09 -5.96 3.72
CA TYR A 94 6.78 -6.58 3.50
C TYR A 94 6.04 -5.83 2.41
N PHE A 95 5.31 -6.57 1.56
CA PHE A 95 4.56 -6.00 0.44
C PHE A 95 3.10 -6.50 0.49
N PRO A 96 2.34 -6.20 1.56
CA PRO A 96 0.94 -6.57 1.62
C PRO A 96 0.15 -5.82 0.54
N ALA A 97 -0.88 -6.47 0.01
CA ALA A 97 -1.79 -5.87 -0.95
C ALA A 97 -3.24 -6.15 -0.55
N PHE A 98 -4.09 -5.15 -0.72
CA PHE A 98 -5.53 -5.32 -0.88
C PHE A 98 -5.83 -5.14 -2.37
N VAL A 99 -6.64 -6.05 -2.92
CA VAL A 99 -6.98 -6.07 -4.33
C VAL A 99 -8.47 -6.26 -4.47
N ASP A 100 -9.08 -5.46 -5.34
CA ASP A 100 -10.48 -5.52 -5.72
C ASP A 100 -10.54 -5.46 -7.25
N PHE A 101 -11.00 -6.52 -7.90
CA PHE A 101 -11.09 -6.61 -9.36
C PHE A 101 -12.52 -6.30 -9.83
N GLU A 102 -12.75 -6.38 -11.14
CA GLU A 102 -14.09 -6.38 -11.72
C GLU A 102 -14.78 -7.74 -11.58
N GLY A 103 -16.04 -7.74 -11.15
CA GLY A 103 -16.86 -8.94 -10.97
C GLY A 103 -17.23 -9.26 -9.51
N ASP A 104 -17.89 -10.39 -9.30
CA ASP A 104 -18.42 -10.77 -7.99
C ASP A 104 -17.40 -11.53 -7.12
N ALA A 105 -17.32 -11.19 -5.83
CA ALA A 105 -16.57 -11.80 -4.74
C ALA A 105 -15.07 -11.94 -5.05
N ASN A 106 -14.52 -10.92 -5.67
CA ASN A 106 -13.17 -10.93 -6.25
C ASN A 106 -12.15 -10.11 -5.44
N SER A 107 -12.57 -9.54 -4.30
CA SER A 107 -11.67 -8.82 -3.41
C SER A 107 -10.88 -9.78 -2.53
N PHE A 108 -9.57 -9.55 -2.41
CA PHE A 108 -8.67 -10.36 -1.60
C PHE A 108 -7.55 -9.53 -0.98
N VAL A 109 -6.92 -10.12 0.02
CA VAL A 109 -5.64 -9.63 0.55
C VAL A 109 -4.52 -10.61 0.19
N SER A 110 -3.33 -10.08 -0.04
CA SER A 110 -2.16 -10.86 -0.43
C SER A 110 -0.92 -10.37 0.31
N LEU A 111 0.04 -11.26 0.50
CA LEU A 111 1.42 -10.87 0.84
C LEU A 111 2.27 -11.09 -0.40
N LEU A 112 2.65 -10.02 -1.09
CA LEU A 112 3.41 -10.12 -2.33
C LEU A 112 4.85 -10.56 -2.05
N MET A 113 5.25 -11.64 -2.72
CA MET A 113 6.53 -12.30 -2.56
C MET A 113 7.09 -12.61 -3.94
N ASN A 114 8.40 -12.39 -4.10
CA ASN A 114 9.08 -12.78 -5.33
C ASN A 114 9.02 -14.31 -5.47
N ASP A 115 8.34 -14.77 -6.52
CA ASP A 115 8.16 -16.18 -6.87
C ASP A 115 9.10 -16.63 -8.01
N GLY A 116 9.89 -15.71 -8.56
CA GLY A 116 10.79 -15.91 -9.68
C GLY A 116 10.11 -16.02 -11.06
N ASP A 117 8.80 -15.78 -11.17
CA ASP A 117 8.04 -15.91 -12.41
C ASP A 117 7.26 -14.62 -12.74
N PRO A 118 7.81 -13.71 -13.58
CA PRO A 118 7.16 -12.44 -13.89
C PRO A 118 5.88 -12.58 -14.74
N SER A 119 5.57 -13.79 -15.24
CA SER A 119 4.45 -14.02 -16.16
C SER A 119 3.13 -14.33 -15.48
N LYS A 120 3.13 -14.59 -14.16
CA LYS A 120 1.92 -14.94 -13.42
C LYS A 120 1.98 -14.45 -11.97
N PHE A 121 0.81 -14.28 -11.38
CA PHE A 121 0.69 -14.00 -9.96
C PHE A 121 0.87 -15.30 -9.16
N GLY A 122 1.83 -15.32 -8.23
CA GLY A 122 2.23 -16.52 -7.47
C GLY A 122 2.11 -16.39 -5.95
N SER A 123 1.82 -15.19 -5.44
CA SER A 123 1.80 -14.92 -4.01
C SER A 123 0.60 -15.53 -3.29
N PRO A 124 0.75 -15.85 -1.99
CA PRO A 124 -0.37 -16.26 -1.17
C PRO A 124 -1.43 -15.16 -1.12
N ALA A 125 -2.68 -15.53 -1.38
CA ALA A 125 -3.84 -14.65 -1.33
C ALA A 125 -4.95 -15.29 -0.50
N ASP A 126 -5.72 -14.44 0.18
CA ASP A 126 -6.89 -14.85 0.95
C ASP A 126 -8.05 -13.92 0.60
N HIS A 127 -9.14 -14.51 0.13
CA HIS A 127 -10.33 -13.77 -0.24
C HIS A 127 -10.98 -13.18 1.00
N LEU A 128 -11.64 -12.03 0.82
CA LEU A 128 -12.38 -11.38 1.88
C LEU A 128 -13.82 -11.88 1.86
N ASP A 129 -14.27 -12.51 2.96
CA ASP A 129 -15.68 -12.79 3.14
C ASP A 129 -16.36 -11.54 3.67
N THR A 130 -17.41 -11.10 3.00
CA THR A 130 -18.42 -10.29 3.69
C THR A 130 -19.78 -10.98 3.67
N ARG A 131 -19.83 -12.32 3.75
CA ARG A 131 -21.09 -13.09 3.82
C ARG A 131 -22.15 -12.41 4.68
N ARG A 132 -23.28 -12.07 4.06
CA ARG A 132 -24.48 -11.68 4.80
C ARG A 132 -24.92 -12.87 5.67
N LYS A 133 -25.75 -12.62 6.67
CA LYS A 133 -26.43 -13.68 7.46
C LYS A 133 -27.15 -14.72 6.56
N SER A 134 -27.44 -14.40 5.30
CA SER A 134 -28.03 -15.27 4.29
C SER A 134 -27.05 -16.25 3.60
N GLY A 135 -25.74 -16.16 3.88
CA GLY A 135 -24.73 -17.00 3.24
C GLY A 135 -24.35 -16.60 1.81
N THR A 136 -24.91 -15.51 1.29
CA THR A 136 -24.54 -14.93 -0.01
C THR A 136 -23.22 -14.17 0.14
N PRO A 137 -22.22 -14.39 -0.75
CA PRO A 137 -21.07 -13.51 -0.85
C PRO A 137 -21.54 -12.07 -1.01
N GLN A 138 -20.85 -11.15 -0.37
CA GLN A 138 -21.10 -9.72 -0.56
C GLN A 138 -19.79 -9.10 -1.02
N GLU A 139 -19.93 -8.21 -1.99
CA GLU A 139 -18.81 -7.41 -2.49
C GLU A 139 -18.26 -6.50 -1.41
N VAL A 140 -16.94 -6.41 -1.37
CA VAL A 140 -16.27 -5.38 -0.60
C VAL A 140 -16.35 -4.10 -1.40
N ASN A 141 -17.00 -3.07 -0.85
CA ASN A 141 -16.94 -1.75 -1.47
C ASN A 141 -15.57 -1.10 -1.18
N SER A 142 -14.63 -1.22 -2.10
CA SER A 142 -13.30 -0.59 -1.98
C SER A 142 -13.33 0.95 -2.00
N GLY A 143 -14.45 1.56 -2.39
CA GLY A 143 -14.69 3.00 -2.24
C GLY A 143 -15.14 3.42 -0.84
N ASP A 144 -15.42 2.48 0.06
CA ASP A 144 -15.81 2.77 1.46
C ASP A 144 -14.56 3.15 2.30
N PRO A 145 -14.51 4.36 2.88
CA PRO A 145 -13.40 4.77 3.75
C PRO A 145 -13.13 3.82 4.91
N ALA A 146 -14.15 3.10 5.39
CA ALA A 146 -13.99 2.15 6.47
C ALA A 146 -13.28 0.87 6.01
N VAL A 147 -13.50 0.40 4.78
CA VAL A 147 -12.72 -0.71 4.19
C VAL A 147 -11.25 -0.29 4.04
N LEU A 148 -11.01 0.92 3.54
CA LEU A 148 -9.66 1.48 3.46
C LEU A 148 -8.98 1.51 4.84
N ALA A 149 -9.66 2.06 5.87
CA ALA A 149 -9.11 2.12 7.21
C ALA A 149 -8.80 0.73 7.79
N GLN A 150 -9.69 -0.24 7.58
CA GLN A 150 -9.50 -1.61 8.07
C GLN A 150 -8.34 -2.32 7.36
N THR A 151 -8.20 -2.18 6.03
CA THR A 151 -7.10 -2.81 5.27
C THR A 151 -5.75 -2.20 5.63
N VAL A 152 -5.68 -0.89 5.82
CA VAL A 152 -4.48 -0.19 6.30
C VAL A 152 -4.08 -0.72 7.69
N ASN A 153 -5.04 -0.82 8.60
CA ASN A 153 -4.79 -1.36 9.94
C ASN A 153 -4.34 -2.82 9.89
N TRP A 154 -5.00 -3.65 9.07
CA TRP A 154 -4.61 -5.04 8.86
C TRP A 154 -3.16 -5.14 8.35
N ALA A 155 -2.82 -4.42 7.28
CA ALA A 155 -1.50 -4.47 6.66
C ALA A 155 -0.39 -4.10 7.65
N PHE A 156 -0.52 -2.94 8.32
CA PHE A 156 0.55 -2.44 9.18
C PHE A 156 0.60 -3.07 10.58
N SER A 157 -0.47 -3.76 11.00
CA SER A 157 -0.47 -4.52 12.25
C SER A 157 0.10 -5.92 12.05
N ASN A 158 -0.24 -6.60 10.95
CA ASN A 158 0.27 -7.94 10.65
C ASN A 158 1.71 -7.92 10.09
N TYR A 159 2.11 -6.81 9.47
CA TYR A 159 3.42 -6.65 8.85
C TYR A 159 4.14 -5.41 9.40
N PRO A 160 4.65 -5.47 10.63
CA PRO A 160 5.31 -4.32 11.26
C PRO A 160 6.65 -3.98 10.58
N ALA A 161 6.92 -2.68 10.42
CA ALA A 161 8.18 -2.19 9.86
C ALA A 161 8.53 -0.80 10.40
N GLN A 162 9.81 -0.42 10.25
CA GLN A 162 10.33 0.90 10.62
C GLN A 162 9.74 2.02 9.75
N ARG A 163 9.50 1.74 8.47
CA ARG A 163 8.88 2.65 7.51
C ARG A 163 7.61 2.04 6.95
N LYS A 164 6.56 2.86 6.86
CA LYS A 164 5.27 2.49 6.30
C LYS A 164 5.04 3.32 5.05
N VAL A 165 4.85 2.64 3.92
CA VAL A 165 4.54 3.25 2.63
C VAL A 165 3.18 2.72 2.21
N MET A 166 2.36 3.57 1.61
CA MET A 166 1.08 3.19 1.05
C MET A 166 0.99 3.69 -0.39
N THR A 167 0.58 2.80 -1.28
CA THR A 167 0.23 3.12 -2.67
C THR A 167 -1.25 2.87 -2.86
N ILE A 168 -1.94 3.81 -3.49
CA ILE A 168 -3.36 3.66 -3.85
C ILE A 168 -3.43 3.67 -5.38
N SER A 169 -4.00 2.62 -5.94
CA SER A 169 -4.17 2.44 -7.38
C SER A 169 -5.66 2.33 -7.68
N THR A 170 -6.19 3.37 -8.32
CA THR A 170 -7.57 3.48 -8.82
C THR A 170 -7.65 4.66 -9.78
N HIS A 171 -8.85 4.98 -10.29
CA HIS A 171 -9.07 6.22 -11.04
C HIS A 171 -8.91 7.44 -10.14
N GLY A 172 -8.29 8.49 -10.67
CA GLY A 172 -8.09 9.75 -9.94
C GLY A 172 -8.84 10.90 -10.59
N ALA A 173 -9.61 11.65 -9.80
CA ALA A 173 -10.24 12.91 -10.21
C ALA A 173 -9.73 14.12 -9.39
N GLY A 174 -8.72 13.94 -8.54
CA GLY A 174 -8.26 15.01 -7.65
C GLY A 174 -9.32 15.36 -6.60
N TYR A 175 -9.69 16.63 -6.50
CA TYR A 175 -10.66 17.16 -5.52
C TYR A 175 -12.09 17.34 -6.07
N LEU A 176 -12.36 16.82 -7.27
CA LEU A 176 -13.57 17.08 -8.05
C LEU A 176 -14.85 16.44 -7.46
#